data_AF-A0A4R8I4T7-F1
#
_entry.id   AF-A0A4R8I4T7-F1
#
_cell.length_a   1.000
_cell.length_b   1.000
_cell.length_c   1.000
_cell.angle_alpha   90.00
_cell.angle_beta   90.00
_cell.angle_gamma   90.00
#
_symmetry.space_group_name_H-M   'P 1'
#
loop_
_entity.id
_entity.type
_entity.pdbx_description
1 polymer ?
#
loop_
_entity_poly.entity_id
_entity_poly.type
_entity_poly.pdbx_seq_one_letter_code
_entity_poly.pdbx_strand_id
1 'polypeptide(L)'
;MKLNPKNKKPLKKNKSNVYKRILVLLIILFLFKEIIIYKPILNFIRTEKIVGEIINNKNSLRRGQFTGAFVYSYQFVYKNKIYTNKSDNEKFKVGEKLIVECNETFPFINRIYKSRFTD
;
A
#
# COMPACT_ATOMS: atom_id res chain seq x y z
N MET A 1 -49.58 -48.04 6.90
CA MET A 1 -49.81 -46.67 6.38
C MET A 1 -48.45 -46.01 6.20
N LYS A 2 -48.04 -45.70 4.97
CA LYS A 2 -46.66 -45.28 4.62
C LYS A 2 -46.40 -43.85 5.08
N LEU A 3 -45.28 -43.63 5.77
CA LEU A 3 -44.81 -42.30 6.19
C LEU A 3 -44.60 -41.40 4.97
N ASN A 4 -45.21 -40.21 5.02
CA ASN A 4 -45.23 -39.21 3.97
C ASN A 4 -43.81 -38.60 3.81
N PRO A 5 -43.17 -38.64 2.62
CA PRO A 5 -41.81 -38.16 2.46
C PRO A 5 -41.75 -36.64 2.60
N LYS A 6 -41.19 -36.22 3.74
CA LYS A 6 -40.58 -34.93 4.06
C LYS A 6 -40.44 -33.97 2.87
N ASN A 7 -41.16 -32.84 2.98
CA ASN A 7 -40.83 -31.54 2.42
C ASN A 7 -39.30 -31.29 2.47
N LYS A 8 -38.58 -31.60 1.40
CA LYS A 8 -37.23 -31.09 1.16
C LYS A 8 -37.35 -29.96 0.16
N LYS A 9 -37.62 -28.75 0.66
CA LYS A 9 -37.46 -27.53 -0.15
C LYS A 9 -36.02 -27.54 -0.68
N PRO A 10 -35.78 -27.39 -1.99
CA PRO A 10 -34.43 -27.34 -2.51
C PRO A 10 -33.73 -26.14 -1.88
N LEU A 11 -32.61 -26.39 -1.18
CA LEU A 11 -31.68 -25.35 -0.76
C LEU A 11 -31.24 -24.61 -2.02
N LYS A 12 -31.88 -23.47 -2.32
CA LYS A 12 -31.46 -22.57 -3.39
C LYS A 12 -30.03 -22.14 -3.06
N LYS A 13 -29.03 -22.82 -3.63
CA LYS A 13 -27.62 -22.43 -3.52
C LYS A 13 -27.51 -21.00 -4.03
N ASN A 14 -27.22 -20.10 -3.12
CA ASN A 14 -27.19 -18.66 -3.33
C ASN A 14 -25.92 -18.29 -4.13
N LYS A 15 -25.83 -18.74 -5.39
CA LYS A 15 -24.71 -18.44 -6.32
C LYS A 15 -24.46 -16.94 -6.46
N SER A 16 -25.49 -16.13 -6.20
CA SER A 16 -25.45 -14.66 -6.22
C SER A 16 -24.51 -14.05 -5.17
N ASN A 17 -24.22 -14.74 -4.08
CA ASN A 17 -23.39 -14.16 -3.03
C ASN A 17 -21.88 -14.36 -3.27
N VAL A 18 -21.48 -15.31 -4.12
CA VAL A 18 -20.06 -15.58 -4.37
C VAL A 18 -19.43 -14.47 -5.22
N TYR A 19 -20.08 -14.05 -6.30
CA TYR A 19 -19.56 -12.96 -7.13
C TYR A 19 -19.47 -11.65 -6.37
N LYS A 20 -20.44 -11.36 -5.48
CA LYS A 20 -20.41 -10.17 -4.61
C LYS A 20 -19.22 -10.21 -3.65
N ARG A 21 -18.92 -11.37 -3.07
CA ARG A 21 -17.73 -11.55 -2.20
C ARG A 21 -16.43 -11.35 -2.98
N ILE A 22 -16.34 -11.91 -4.19
CA ILE A 22 -15.17 -11.71 -5.08
C ILE A 22 -15.03 -10.22 -5.42
N LEU A 23 -16.12 -9.54 -5.77
CA LEU A 23 -16.10 -8.11 -6.09
C LEU A 23 -15.64 -7.26 -4.90
N VAL A 24 -16.16 -7.52 -3.70
CA VAL A 24 -15.73 -6.84 -2.47
C VAL A 24 -14.24 -7.09 -2.21
N LEU A 25 -13.77 -8.32 -2.41
CA LEU A 25 -12.36 -8.66 -2.25
C LEU A 25 -11.47 -7.89 -3.25
N LEU A 26 -11.89 -7.77 -4.51
CA LEU A 26 -11.18 -6.97 -5.52
C LEU A 26 -11.14 -5.48 -5.15
N ILE A 27 -12.24 -4.94 -4.61
CA ILE A 27 -12.28 -3.56 -4.12
C ILE A 27 -11.28 -3.36 -2.98
N ILE A 28 -11.22 -4.27 -2.01
CA ILE A 28 -10.25 -4.22 -0.91
C ILE A 28 -8.82 -4.28 -1.47
N LEU A 29 -8.53 -5.22 -2.37
CA LEU A 29 -7.21 -5.32 -3.00
C LEU A 29 -6.83 -4.04 -3.74
N PHE A 30 -7.78 -3.41 -4.44
CA PHE A 30 -7.55 -2.15 -5.14
C PHE A 30 -7.26 -0.99 -4.17
N LEU A 31 -8.04 -0.87 -3.09
CA LEU A 31 -7.87 0.19 -2.09
C LEU A 31 -6.54 0.06 -1.32
N PHE A 32 -6.10 -1.17 -1.06
CA PHE A 32 -4.88 -1.44 -0.29
C PHE A 32 -3.71 -1.93 -1.15
N LYS A 33 -3.75 -1.70 -2.48
CA LYS A 33 -2.75 -2.19 -3.44
C LYS A 33 -1.32 -1.76 -3.10
N GLU A 34 -1.12 -0.57 -2.54
CA GLU A 34 0.20 -0.09 -2.12
C GLU A 34 0.85 -1.03 -1.10
N ILE A 35 0.06 -1.49 -0.11
CA ILE A 35 0.54 -2.31 1.00
C ILE A 35 0.56 -3.80 0.61
N ILE A 36 -0.50 -4.28 -0.06
CA ILE A 36 -0.68 -5.70 -0.35
C ILE A 36 0.14 -6.14 -1.56
N ILE A 37 0.28 -5.28 -2.57
CA ILE A 37 0.84 -5.63 -3.87
C ILE A 37 2.19 -4.95 -4.07
N TYR A 38 2.25 -3.62 -4.02
CA TYR A 38 3.44 -2.86 -4.42
C TYR A 38 4.64 -3.07 -3.49
N LYS A 39 4.46 -2.93 -2.17
CA LYS A 39 5.57 -3.11 -1.22
C LYS A 39 6.17 -4.53 -1.23
N PRO A 40 5.39 -5.63 -1.23
CA PRO A 40 5.94 -6.98 -1.27
C PRO A 40 6.60 -7.31 -2.60
N ILE A 41 6.07 -6.81 -3.71
CA ILE A 41 6.64 -7.04 -5.04
C ILE A 41 8.11 -6.59 -5.12
N LEU A 42 8.49 -5.50 -4.42
CA LEU A 42 9.88 -5.04 -4.35
C LEU A 42 10.86 -6.08 -3.78
N ASN A 43 10.38 -7.09 -3.03
CA ASN A 43 11.25 -8.17 -2.54
C ASN A 43 11.58 -9.23 -3.60
N PHE A 44 10.80 -9.29 -4.68
CA PHE A 44 10.91 -10.35 -5.70
C PHE A 44 11.48 -9.85 -7.02
N ILE A 45 11.49 -8.53 -7.24
CA ILE A 45 11.97 -7.92 -8.48
C ILE A 45 13.28 -7.20 -8.24
N ARG A 46 13.98 -6.90 -9.34
CA ARG A 46 15.21 -6.11 -9.30
C ARG A 46 14.90 -4.68 -8.83
N THR A 47 15.66 -4.22 -7.84
CA THR A 47 15.55 -2.89 -7.25
C THR A 47 16.90 -2.19 -7.28
N GLU A 48 16.84 -0.86 -7.30
CA GLU A 48 18.00 0.01 -7.17
C GLU A 48 17.88 0.83 -5.88
N LYS A 49 19.02 1.11 -5.25
CA LYS A 49 19.12 1.95 -4.06
C LYS A 49 19.63 3.33 -4.45
N ILE A 50 18.87 4.35 -4.11
CA ILE A 50 19.13 5.75 -4.50
C ILE A 50 19.03 6.63 -3.27
N VAL A 51 19.82 7.69 -3.25
CA VAL A 51 19.70 8.72 -2.21
C VAL A 51 18.48 9.58 -2.49
N GLY A 52 17.56 9.59 -1.53
CA GLY A 52 16.44 10.51 -1.47
C GLY A 52 16.59 11.52 -0.33
N GLU A 53 15.69 12.49 -0.30
CA GLU A 53 15.65 13.56 0.70
C GLU A 53 14.22 13.82 1.16
N ILE A 54 14.04 14.06 2.45
CA ILE A 54 12.76 14.47 3.03
C ILE A 54 12.48 15.93 2.66
N ILE A 55 11.33 16.17 2.06
CA ILE A 55 10.89 17.49 1.62
C ILE A 55 9.82 18.04 2.55
N ASN A 56 9.70 19.37 2.60
CA ASN A 56 8.67 20.07 3.37
C ASN A 56 7.29 20.00 2.71
N ASN A 57 6.80 18.78 2.49
CA ASN A 57 5.46 18.50 2.01
C ASN A 57 4.78 17.56 3.00
N LYS A 58 3.74 18.04 3.68
CA LYS A 58 3.07 17.31 4.77
C LYS A 58 1.89 16.52 4.23
N ASN A 59 1.83 15.24 4.59
CA ASN A 59 0.67 14.39 4.35
C ASN A 59 0.00 14.09 5.68
N SER A 60 -1.27 14.44 5.81
CA SER A 60 -2.07 14.07 6.99
C SER A 60 -2.23 12.54 7.03
N LEU A 61 -2.00 11.95 8.20
CA LEU A 61 -2.29 10.54 8.40
C LEU A 61 -3.80 10.30 8.48
N ARG A 62 -4.22 9.04 8.48
CA ARG A 62 -5.64 8.68 8.67
C ARG A 62 -6.09 9.21 10.05
N ARG A 63 -7.07 10.10 10.07
CA ARG A 63 -7.51 10.90 11.25
C ARG A 63 -6.56 12.02 11.68
N GLY A 64 -5.48 12.26 10.95
CA GLY A 64 -4.49 13.32 11.20
C GLY A 64 -5.08 14.72 11.21
N GLN A 65 -6.21 14.95 10.51
CA GLN A 65 -6.94 16.22 10.58
C GLN A 65 -7.49 16.54 11.98
N PHE A 66 -7.76 15.53 12.79
CA PHE A 66 -8.26 15.70 14.16
C PHE A 66 -7.15 15.69 15.21
N THR A 67 -6.07 14.94 14.97
CA THR A 67 -4.97 14.76 15.93
C THR A 67 -3.74 15.62 15.65
N GLY A 68 -3.68 16.28 14.50
CA GLY A 68 -2.49 16.97 14.01
C GLY A 68 -1.39 16.02 13.49
N ALA A 69 -1.65 14.71 13.39
CA ALA A 69 -0.65 13.75 12.96
C ALA A 69 -0.36 13.84 11.45
N PHE A 70 0.91 14.04 11.09
CA PHE A 70 1.35 14.14 9.72
C PHE A 70 2.70 13.44 9.52
N VAL A 71 2.97 13.05 8.27
CA VAL A 71 4.28 12.59 7.81
C VAL A 71 4.77 13.48 6.68
N TYR A 72 6.07 13.71 6.61
CA TYR A 72 6.66 14.39 5.46
C TYR A 72 6.70 13.48 4.23
N SER A 73 6.71 14.06 3.03
CA SER A 73 7.08 13.35 1.81
C SER A 73 8.60 13.26 1.70
N TYR A 74 9.08 12.28 0.95
CA TYR A 74 10.44 12.26 0.44
C TYR A 74 10.43 12.37 -1.09
N GLN A 75 11.53 12.85 -1.64
CA GLN A 75 11.77 12.87 -3.08
C GLN A 75 13.10 12.20 -3.41
N PHE A 76 13.21 11.69 -4.63
CA PHE A 76 14.46 11.17 -5.19
C PHE A 76 14.47 11.35 -6.70
N VAL A 77 15.66 11.36 -7.29
CA VAL A 77 15.83 11.49 -8.73
C VAL A 77 16.21 10.14 -9.31
N TYR A 78 15.46 9.68 -10.31
CA TYR A 78 15.81 8.48 -11.08
C TYR A 78 15.67 8.77 -12.57
N LYS A 79 16.72 8.50 -13.36
CA LYS A 79 16.76 8.75 -14.80
C LYS A 79 16.27 10.16 -15.18
N ASN A 80 16.79 11.18 -14.48
CA ASN A 80 16.46 12.60 -14.64
C ASN A 80 14.98 12.97 -14.35
N LYS A 81 14.22 12.08 -13.72
CA LYS A 81 12.85 12.36 -13.26
C LYS A 81 12.80 12.40 -11.75
N ILE A 82 12.04 13.36 -11.22
CA ILE A 82 11.80 13.49 -9.78
C ILE A 82 10.58 12.62 -9.44
N TYR A 83 10.76 11.77 -8.45
CA TYR A 83 9.70 10.98 -7.86
C TYR A 83 9.46 11.45 -6.43
N THR A 84 8.21 11.39 -5.99
CA THR A 84 7.81 11.83 -4.65
C THR A 84 6.85 10.83 -4.06
N ASN A 85 7.03 10.49 -2.78
CA ASN A 85 6.12 9.63 -2.06
C ASN A 85 6.03 10.02 -0.58
N LYS A 86 4.98 9.56 0.09
CA LYS A 86 4.73 9.73 1.52
C LYS A 86 5.79 8.93 2.29
N SER A 87 6.44 9.53 3.28
CA SER A 87 7.27 8.75 4.20
C SER A 87 6.39 7.88 5.11
N ASP A 88 7.01 6.90 5.75
CA ASP A 88 6.38 5.96 6.67
C ASP A 88 6.65 6.26 8.14
N ASN A 89 7.37 7.35 8.44
CA ASN A 89 7.77 7.71 9.80
C ASN A 89 7.62 9.21 10.06
N GLU A 90 6.87 9.55 11.10
CA GLU A 90 6.62 10.93 11.56
C GLU A 90 7.89 11.61 12.11
N LYS A 91 8.90 10.83 12.51
CA LYS A 91 10.15 11.33 13.11
C LYS A 91 11.12 11.95 12.10
N PHE A 92 10.88 11.76 10.81
CA PHE A 92 11.77 12.30 9.78
C PHE A 92 11.75 13.82 9.75
N LYS A 93 12.93 14.41 9.54
CA LYS A 93 13.11 15.86 9.47
C LYS A 93 13.31 16.30 8.03
N VAL A 94 12.82 17.49 7.69
CA VAL A 94 13.07 18.11 6.37
C VAL A 94 14.58 18.25 6.15
N GLY A 95 15.04 17.92 4.95
CA GLY A 95 16.45 17.92 4.56
C GLY A 95 17.21 16.64 4.94
N GLU A 96 16.56 15.71 5.65
CA GLU A 96 17.16 14.43 5.98
C GLU A 96 17.36 13.58 4.73
N LYS A 97 18.56 13.02 4.58
CA LYS A 97 18.90 12.06 3.52
C LYS A 97 18.55 10.65 3.95
N LEU A 98 17.97 9.90 3.02
CA LEU A 98 17.57 8.51 3.22
C LEU A 98 17.92 7.68 1.98
N ILE A 99 17.94 6.37 2.15
CA ILE A 99 18.07 5.42 1.05
C ILE A 99 16.68 4.99 0.64
N VAL A 100 16.32 5.31 -0.59
CA VAL A 100 15.12 4.81 -1.26
C VAL A 100 15.49 3.57 -2.03
N GLU A 101 14.68 2.54 -1.91
CA GLU A 101 14.68 1.40 -2.80
C GLU A 101 13.52 1.55 -3.78
N CYS A 102 13.81 1.53 -5.08
CA CYS A 102 12.81 1.64 -6.14
C CYS A 102 13.02 0.58 -7.22
N ASN A 103 11.96 0.22 -7.93
CA ASN A 103 12.08 -0.64 -9.09
C ASN A 103 12.63 0.11 -10.32
N GLU A 104 13.47 -0.57 -11.11
CA GLU A 104 14.14 0.00 -12.29
C GLU A 104 13.19 0.35 -13.44
N THR A 105 12.11 -0.43 -13.59
CA THR A 105 11.09 -0.28 -14.63
C THR A 105 9.95 0.63 -14.18
N PHE A 106 9.57 0.53 -12.90
CA PHE A 106 8.43 1.23 -12.30
C PHE A 106 8.86 1.99 -11.04
N PRO A 107 9.55 3.15 -11.16
CA PRO A 107 10.13 3.84 -10.02
C PRO A 107 9.11 4.44 -9.05
N PHE A 108 7.84 4.56 -9.46
CA PHE A 108 6.74 4.91 -8.55
C PHE A 108 6.47 3.82 -7.51
N ILE A 109 6.91 2.59 -7.77
CA ILE A 109 6.97 1.51 -6.78
C ILE A 109 8.29 1.67 -6.03
N ASN A 110 8.22 2.31 -4.87
CA ASN A 110 9.37 2.61 -4.04
C ASN A 110 9.03 2.48 -2.55
N ARG A 111 10.08 2.35 -1.74
CA ARG A 111 10.00 2.37 -0.28
C ARG A 111 11.28 2.95 0.32
N ILE A 112 11.18 3.44 1.55
CA ILE A 112 12.35 3.82 2.34
C ILE A 112 13.01 2.52 2.80
N TYR A 113 14.29 2.34 2.45
CA TYR A 113 15.08 1.16 2.83
C TYR A 113 15.83 1.39 4.15
N LYS A 114 16.48 2.55 4.29
CA LYS A 114 17.19 2.93 5.50
C LYS A 114 17.21 4.45 5.65
N SER A 115 17.01 4.94 6.86
CA SER A 115 17.32 6.33 7.22
C SER A 115 18.66 6.37 7.94
N ARG A 116 19.34 7.52 7.88
CA ARG A 116 20.54 7.78 8.69
C ARG A 116 20.28 7.65 10.20
N PHE A 117 19.03 7.66 10.64
CA PHE A 117 18.64 7.57 12.06
C PHE A 117 18.17 6.18 12.52
N THR A 118 18.23 5.15 11.67
CA THR A 118 18.00 3.76 12.10
C THR A 118 19.30 2.98 12.06
N ASP A 119 20.03 3.02 13.17
CA ASP A 119 21.04 2.00 13.52
C ASP A 119 20.36 0.79 14.17
#